data_AF-A0A9X8MQQ7-F1
#
_entry.id   AF-A0A9X8MQQ7-F1
#
_cell.length_a   1.000
_cell.length_b   1.000
_cell.length_c   1.000
_cell.angle_alpha   90.00
_cell.angle_beta   90.00
_cell.angle_gamma   90.00
#
_symmetry.space_group_name_H-M   'P 1'
#
loop_
_entity.id
_entity.type
_entity.pdbx_description
1 polymer ?
#
loop_
_entity_poly.entity_id
_entity_poly.type
_entity_poly.pdbx_seq_one_letter_code
_entity_poly.pdbx_strand_id
1 'polypeptide(L)'
;MDVEQARDRITGIRSAGGKVSVDELDALWAALPTVRPEEILGAWRGSAFVTGHRVESLLTAANWHGKRFHSPTDVQPLICRGADGALFSNVEAGKGEASLWMVEFRGESTASMVYDGQPVIDHFKRIDDSTLLGVMNGKEVLDDGRHFYFLLERE
;
A
#
# COMPACT_ATOMS: atom_id res chain seq x y z
N MET A 1 19.17 -8.87 5.63
CA MET A 1 18.29 -8.29 6.66
C MET A 1 17.26 -9.35 7.00
N ASP A 2 17.06 -9.65 8.28
CA ASP A 2 15.98 -10.53 8.73
C ASP A 2 14.69 -9.73 9.01
N VAL A 3 13.60 -10.44 9.34
CA VAL A 3 12.28 -9.83 9.54
C VAL A 3 12.22 -8.90 10.76
N GLU A 4 12.96 -9.21 11.84
CA GLU A 4 12.96 -8.39 13.06
C GLU A 4 13.71 -7.07 12.81
N GLN A 5 14.87 -7.15 12.16
CA GLN A 5 15.61 -5.98 11.70
C GLN A 5 14.78 -5.08 10.77
N ALA A 6 14.00 -5.69 9.87
CA ALA A 6 13.13 -4.93 8.97
C ALA A 6 12.02 -4.19 9.73
N ARG A 7 11.37 -4.86 10.70
CA ARG A 7 10.34 -4.27 11.56
C ARG A 7 10.86 -3.11 12.39
N ASP A 8 12.00 -3.30 13.06
CA ASP A 8 12.64 -2.26 13.86
C ASP A 8 13.02 -1.07 12.98
N ARG A 9 13.54 -1.34 11.78
CA ARG A 9 13.93 -0.28 10.86
C ARG A 9 12.74 0.51 10.35
N ILE A 10 11.64 -0.14 9.96
CA ILE A 10 10.39 0.54 9.56
C ILE A 10 9.89 1.41 10.71
N THR A 11 9.87 0.90 11.94
CA THR A 11 9.48 1.66 13.12
C THR A 11 10.35 2.91 13.29
N GLY A 12 11.68 2.77 13.20
CA GLY A 12 12.61 3.90 13.26
C GLY A 12 12.39 4.94 12.16
N ILE A 13 12.11 4.51 10.92
CA ILE A 13 11.78 5.42 9.80
C ILE A 13 10.52 6.22 10.12
N ARG A 14 9.46 5.56 10.60
CA ARG A 14 8.20 6.21 10.96
C ARG A 14 8.39 7.24 12.07
N SER A 15 9.11 6.88 13.14
CA SER A 15 9.42 7.80 14.25
C SER A 15 10.27 9.01 13.83
N ALA A 16 11.06 8.87 12.76
CA ALA A 16 11.90 9.94 12.20
C ALA A 16 11.21 10.76 11.09
N GLY A 17 9.88 10.67 10.95
CA GLY A 17 9.12 11.46 9.97
C GLY A 17 9.03 10.85 8.57
N GLY A 18 9.34 9.55 8.42
CA GLY A 18 9.03 8.78 7.21
C GLY A 18 10.03 8.93 6.05
N LYS A 19 11.09 9.72 6.20
CA LYS A 19 12.09 9.93 5.14
C LYS A 19 12.97 8.69 4.96
N VAL A 20 13.00 8.14 3.75
CA VAL A 20 13.71 6.89 3.42
C VAL A 20 13.98 6.83 1.90
N SER A 21 14.99 6.08 1.47
CA SER A 21 15.23 5.82 0.03
C SER A 21 14.41 4.63 -0.46
N VAL A 22 14.15 4.58 -1.77
CA VAL A 22 13.44 3.46 -2.39
C VAL A 22 14.26 2.16 -2.32
N ASP A 23 15.58 2.24 -2.44
CA ASP A 23 16.47 1.07 -2.30
C ASP A 23 16.39 0.45 -0.90
N GLU A 24 16.26 1.28 0.13
CA GLU A 24 16.07 0.80 1.50
C GLU A 24 14.69 0.14 1.67
N LEU A 25 13.65 0.73 1.07
CA LEU A 25 12.31 0.13 1.04
C LEU A 25 12.28 -1.21 0.28
N ASP A 26 13.04 -1.34 -0.81
CA ASP A 26 13.21 -2.60 -1.55
C ASP A 26 13.84 -3.69 -0.66
N ALA A 27 14.86 -3.34 0.13
CA ALA A 27 15.50 -4.26 1.06
C ALA A 27 14.57 -4.66 2.22
N LEU A 28 13.79 -3.70 2.75
CA LEU A 28 12.78 -3.96 3.78
C LEU A 28 11.67 -4.88 3.24
N TRP A 29 11.16 -4.59 2.04
CA TRP A 29 10.18 -5.43 1.35
C TRP A 29 10.68 -6.87 1.18
N ALA A 30 11.91 -7.06 0.73
CA ALA A 30 12.46 -8.40 0.53
C ALA A 30 12.51 -9.23 1.83
N ALA A 31 12.69 -8.60 2.99
CA ALA A 31 12.80 -9.29 4.28
C ALA A 31 11.45 -9.66 4.93
N LEU A 32 10.35 -9.02 4.53
CA LEU A 32 9.04 -9.23 5.15
C LEU A 32 8.32 -10.48 4.59
N PRO A 33 7.52 -11.18 5.41
CA PRO A 33 6.73 -12.32 4.95
C PRO A 33 5.54 -11.91 4.06
N THR A 34 5.16 -12.81 3.15
CA THR A 34 3.96 -12.67 2.31
C THR A 34 2.68 -12.87 3.12
N VAL A 35 1.55 -12.47 2.54
CA VAL A 35 0.20 -12.62 3.11
C VAL A 35 -0.76 -13.19 2.09
N ARG A 36 -1.87 -13.74 2.57
CA ARG A 36 -3.00 -14.23 1.77
C ARG A 36 -4.16 -13.21 1.81
N PRO A 37 -5.00 -13.13 0.75
CA PRO A 37 -6.11 -12.19 0.69
C PRO A 37 -7.03 -12.19 1.92
N GLU A 38 -7.34 -13.37 2.44
CA GLU A 38 -8.19 -13.55 3.62
C GLU A 38 -7.60 -12.98 4.91
N GLU A 39 -6.28 -12.83 5.00
CA GLU A 39 -5.59 -12.32 6.19
C GLU A 39 -5.65 -10.79 6.31
N ILE A 40 -5.93 -10.10 5.21
CA ILE A 40 -5.86 -8.63 5.13
C ILE A 40 -7.23 -7.96 5.03
N LEU A 41 -8.32 -8.72 5.18
CA LEU A 41 -9.67 -8.17 5.20
C LEU A 41 -9.88 -7.18 6.35
N GLY A 42 -10.62 -6.10 6.09
CA GLY A 42 -10.89 -5.04 7.05
C GLY A 42 -10.68 -3.62 6.50
N ALA A 43 -10.81 -2.64 7.38
CA ALA A 43 -10.51 -1.24 7.09
C ALA A 43 -9.06 -0.93 7.54
N TRP A 44 -8.37 -0.15 6.72
CA TRP A 44 -6.97 0.18 6.92
C TRP A 44 -6.73 1.65 6.65
N ARG A 45 -6.04 2.31 7.57
CA ARG A 45 -5.54 3.66 7.41
C ARG A 45 -4.21 3.64 6.65
N GLY A 46 -4.11 4.47 5.63
CA GLY A 46 -2.95 4.60 4.77
C GLY A 46 -1.97 5.67 5.23
N SER A 47 -0.67 5.43 5.02
CA SER A 47 0.34 6.48 5.07
C SER A 47 1.45 6.21 4.05
N ALA A 48 2.05 7.27 3.49
CA ALA A 48 3.16 7.17 2.56
C ALA A 48 4.49 7.37 3.27
N PHE A 49 5.56 6.78 2.73
CA PHE A 49 6.92 7.19 3.06
C PHE A 49 7.27 8.49 2.32
N VAL A 50 8.22 9.26 2.86
CA VAL A 50 8.71 10.49 2.22
C VAL A 50 9.92 10.15 1.36
N THR A 51 9.65 9.81 0.10
CA THR A 51 10.65 9.43 -0.92
C THR A 51 10.77 10.45 -2.04
N GLY A 52 9.83 11.41 -2.09
CA GLY A 52 9.69 12.38 -3.17
C GLY A 52 8.97 11.81 -4.41
N HIS A 53 8.27 10.69 -4.27
CA HIS A 53 7.54 10.05 -5.36
C HIS A 53 6.25 10.81 -5.66
N ARG A 54 5.92 11.06 -6.93
CA ARG A 54 4.75 11.87 -7.33
C ARG A 54 3.40 11.42 -6.75
N VAL A 55 3.26 10.11 -6.50
CA VAL A 55 2.06 9.52 -5.89
C VAL A 55 1.81 10.04 -4.47
N GLU A 56 2.85 10.42 -3.72
CA GLU A 56 2.71 11.06 -2.40
C GLU A 56 1.83 12.32 -2.50
N SER A 57 2.11 13.16 -3.50
CA SER A 57 1.36 14.39 -3.74
C SER A 57 -0.06 14.13 -4.24
N LEU A 58 -0.26 13.11 -5.07
CA LEU A 58 -1.59 12.73 -5.56
C LEU A 58 -2.49 12.24 -4.42
N LEU A 59 -1.98 11.38 -3.54
CA LEU A 59 -2.74 10.86 -2.39
C LEU A 59 -3.04 11.97 -1.38
N THR A 60 -2.10 12.89 -1.16
CA THR A 60 -2.32 14.07 -0.32
C THR A 60 -3.42 14.96 -0.89
N ALA A 61 -3.36 15.27 -2.19
CA ALA A 61 -4.38 16.08 -2.87
C ALA A 61 -5.76 15.42 -2.87
N ALA A 62 -5.82 14.09 -2.90
CA ALA A 62 -7.06 13.31 -2.82
C ALA A 62 -7.61 13.17 -1.38
N ASN A 63 -6.95 13.74 -0.37
CA ASN A 63 -7.26 13.49 1.05
C ASN A 63 -7.40 11.99 1.35
N TRP A 64 -6.46 11.20 0.84
CA TRP A 64 -6.47 9.75 0.99
C TRP A 64 -6.38 9.37 2.48
N HIS A 65 -7.35 8.57 2.92
CA HIS A 65 -7.44 8.03 4.27
C HIS A 65 -6.92 6.60 4.34
N GLY A 66 -7.16 5.78 3.31
CA GLY A 66 -6.70 4.40 3.30
C GLY A 66 -7.45 3.49 2.33
N LYS A 67 -7.63 2.22 2.72
CA LYS A 67 -8.25 1.17 1.90
C LYS A 67 -9.23 0.36 2.73
N ARG A 68 -10.19 -0.28 2.07
CA ARG A 68 -11.10 -1.23 2.71
C ARG A 68 -11.24 -2.50 1.89
N PHE A 69 -10.97 -3.64 2.50
CA PHE A 69 -11.07 -4.96 1.88
C PHE A 69 -12.24 -5.69 2.52
N HIS A 70 -13.43 -5.65 1.89
CA HIS A 70 -14.63 -6.31 2.40
C HIS A 70 -14.57 -7.82 2.15
N SER A 71 -14.14 -8.20 0.94
CA SER A 71 -13.89 -9.58 0.53
C SER A 71 -12.83 -9.60 -0.56
N PRO A 72 -12.32 -10.78 -0.97
CA PRO A 72 -11.39 -10.85 -2.10
C PRO A 72 -11.93 -10.24 -3.41
N THR A 73 -13.24 -10.15 -3.59
CA THR A 73 -13.87 -9.60 -4.80
C THR A 73 -14.61 -8.28 -4.56
N ASP A 74 -14.46 -7.68 -3.39
CA ASP A 74 -15.07 -6.39 -3.02
C ASP A 74 -14.06 -5.57 -2.20
N VAL A 75 -13.35 -4.70 -2.91
CA VAL A 75 -12.28 -3.87 -2.35
C VAL A 75 -12.47 -2.43 -2.77
N GLN A 76 -12.40 -1.54 -1.79
CA GLN A 76 -12.37 -0.10 -1.98
C GLN A 76 -10.93 0.41 -1.88
N PRO A 77 -10.25 0.68 -3.01
CA PRO A 77 -8.81 0.89 -3.05
C PRO A 77 -8.38 2.29 -2.61
N LEU A 78 -9.32 3.24 -2.62
CA LEU A 78 -9.11 4.65 -2.32
C LEU A 78 -10.24 5.17 -1.45
N ILE A 79 -10.13 4.96 -0.14
CA ILE A 79 -10.97 5.65 0.83
C ILE A 79 -10.40 7.06 1.02
N CYS A 80 -11.21 8.08 0.74
CA CYS A 80 -10.85 9.49 0.84
C CYS A 80 -11.75 10.22 1.85
N ARG A 81 -11.28 11.36 2.35
CA ARG A 81 -12.06 12.24 3.22
C ARG A 81 -12.68 13.39 2.44
N GLY A 82 -14.00 13.49 2.51
CA GLY A 82 -14.79 14.57 1.92
C GLY A 82 -14.67 15.89 2.68
N ALA A 83 -15.17 16.97 2.09
CA ALA A 83 -15.15 18.31 2.70
C ALA A 83 -15.98 18.39 4.01
N ASP A 84 -16.98 17.53 4.16
CA ASP A 84 -17.79 17.35 5.37
C ASP A 84 -17.10 16.46 6.43
N GLY A 85 -15.90 15.95 6.13
CA GLY A 85 -15.14 15.05 6.98
C GLY A 85 -15.54 13.57 6.87
N ALA A 86 -16.59 13.24 6.09
CA ALA A 86 -17.03 11.86 5.90
C ALA A 86 -16.04 11.07 5.03
N LEU A 87 -15.96 9.76 5.27
CA LEU A 87 -15.16 8.85 4.45
C LEU A 87 -16.01 8.28 3.30
N PHE A 88 -15.44 8.24 2.09
CA PHE A 88 -16.09 7.67 0.91
C PHE A 88 -15.08 6.92 0.03
N SER A 89 -15.56 5.96 -0.78
CA SER A 89 -14.75 5.32 -1.82
C SER A 89 -14.65 6.26 -3.03
N ASN A 90 -13.45 6.72 -3.37
CA ASN A 90 -13.21 7.60 -4.50
C ASN A 90 -13.07 6.79 -5.80
N VAL A 91 -14.20 6.26 -6.26
CA VAL A 91 -14.32 5.42 -7.47
C VAL A 91 -13.83 6.15 -8.73
N GLU A 92 -14.04 7.47 -8.82
CA GLU A 92 -13.57 8.26 -9.97
C GLU A 92 -12.04 8.27 -10.06
N ALA A 93 -11.35 8.58 -8.96
CA ALA A 93 -9.88 8.56 -8.93
C ALA A 93 -9.31 7.14 -9.07
N GLY A 94 -10.01 6.13 -8.54
CA GLY A 94 -9.63 4.72 -8.67
C GLY A 94 -9.89 4.13 -10.06
N LYS A 95 -10.63 4.85 -10.91
CA LYS A 95 -11.21 4.36 -12.17
C LYS A 95 -12.03 3.07 -11.95
N GLY A 96 -12.72 2.97 -10.82
CA GLY A 96 -13.38 1.75 -10.37
C GLY A 96 -12.92 1.33 -8.98
N GLU A 97 -13.33 0.12 -8.61
CA GLU A 97 -12.95 -0.54 -7.37
C GLU A 97 -11.78 -1.50 -7.64
N ALA A 98 -11.61 -2.53 -6.82
CA ALA A 98 -10.55 -3.51 -6.98
C ALA A 98 -10.95 -4.90 -6.49
N SER A 99 -10.04 -5.86 -6.70
CA SER A 99 -10.11 -7.22 -6.16
C SER A 99 -8.74 -7.68 -5.64
N LEU A 100 -8.73 -8.64 -4.72
CA LEU A 100 -7.51 -9.27 -4.18
C LEU A 100 -7.23 -10.60 -4.88
N TRP A 101 -5.99 -10.77 -5.30
CA TRP A 101 -5.48 -12.00 -5.91
C TRP A 101 -4.11 -12.36 -5.34
N MET A 102 -3.73 -13.63 -5.44
CA MET A 102 -2.33 -14.00 -5.31
C MET A 102 -1.62 -13.65 -6.62
N VAL A 103 -0.68 -12.70 -6.57
CA VAL A 103 0.11 -12.27 -7.73
C VAL A 103 1.59 -12.38 -7.37
N GLU A 104 2.39 -12.89 -8.29
CA GLU A 104 3.84 -12.97 -8.12
C GLU A 104 4.49 -11.61 -8.36
N PHE A 105 5.34 -11.18 -7.42
CA PHE A 105 6.18 -10.01 -7.55
C PHE A 105 7.57 -10.31 -6.97
N ARG A 106 8.62 -10.08 -7.77
CA ARG A 106 10.03 -10.34 -7.40
C ARG A 106 10.28 -11.79 -6.94
N GLY A 107 9.62 -12.75 -7.58
CA GLY A 107 9.80 -14.19 -7.33
C GLY A 107 9.00 -14.75 -6.15
N GLU A 108 8.10 -13.96 -5.54
CA GLU A 108 7.25 -14.39 -4.44
C GLU A 108 5.78 -14.06 -4.73
N SER A 109 4.87 -14.99 -4.43
CA SER A 109 3.42 -14.75 -4.51
C SER A 109 2.87 -14.20 -3.20
N THR A 110 2.16 -13.08 -3.26
CA THR A 110 1.53 -12.45 -2.09
C THR A 110 0.17 -11.84 -2.44
N ALA A 111 -0.67 -11.60 -1.44
CA ALA A 111 -1.93 -10.91 -1.62
C ALA A 111 -1.67 -9.56 -2.27
N SER A 112 -2.37 -9.32 -3.36
CA SER A 112 -2.18 -8.15 -4.21
C SER A 112 -3.54 -7.61 -4.61
N MET A 113 -3.73 -6.31 -4.44
CA MET A 113 -4.93 -5.62 -4.88
C MET A 113 -4.76 -5.20 -6.33
N VAL A 114 -5.61 -5.72 -7.21
CA VAL A 114 -5.65 -5.42 -8.64
C VAL A 114 -6.80 -4.45 -8.88
N TYR A 115 -6.49 -3.26 -9.40
CA TYR A 115 -7.51 -2.27 -9.73
C TYR A 115 -8.32 -2.70 -10.95
N ASP A 116 -9.64 -2.46 -10.92
CA ASP A 116 -10.52 -2.93 -12.00
C ASP A 116 -10.39 -2.09 -13.28
N GLY A 117 -10.21 -0.77 -13.16
CA GLY A 117 -10.16 0.14 -14.31
C GLY A 117 -8.85 0.88 -14.52
N GLN A 118 -7.76 0.44 -13.89
CA GLN A 118 -6.42 0.91 -14.20
C GLN A 118 -5.36 -0.18 -14.05
N PRO A 119 -4.27 -0.13 -14.85
CA PRO A 119 -3.23 -1.15 -14.87
C PRO A 119 -2.28 -1.01 -13.67
N VAL A 120 -2.82 -1.05 -12.46
CA VAL A 120 -2.13 -0.87 -11.18
C VAL A 120 -2.39 -2.09 -10.30
N ILE A 121 -1.34 -2.54 -9.61
CA ILE A 121 -1.36 -3.66 -8.68
C ILE A 121 -0.62 -3.24 -7.41
N ASP A 122 -1.28 -3.29 -6.26
CA ASP A 122 -0.64 -3.06 -4.97
C ASP A 122 -0.31 -4.42 -4.34
N HIS A 123 0.96 -4.77 -4.21
CA HIS A 123 1.37 -6.00 -3.52
C HIS A 123 1.54 -5.72 -2.03
N PHE A 124 1.17 -6.67 -1.15
CA PHE A 124 1.30 -6.51 0.30
C PHE A 124 2.27 -7.49 0.95
N LYS A 125 2.99 -7.04 1.97
CA LYS A 125 3.76 -7.89 2.89
C LYS A 125 3.46 -7.51 4.34
N ARG A 126 3.51 -8.50 5.23
CA ARG A 126 3.17 -8.31 6.65
C ARG A 126 4.35 -7.69 7.39
N ILE A 127 4.11 -6.53 8.01
CA ILE A 127 5.03 -5.99 9.02
C ILE A 127 4.71 -6.65 10.36
N ASP A 128 3.47 -6.53 10.84
CA ASP A 128 2.99 -7.13 12.09
C ASP A 128 1.50 -7.54 11.96
N ASP A 129 0.83 -7.84 13.06
CA ASP A 129 -0.57 -8.27 13.06
C ASP A 129 -1.55 -7.19 12.56
N SER A 130 -1.14 -5.93 12.65
CA SER A 130 -1.94 -4.73 12.37
C SER A 130 -1.34 -3.82 11.30
N THR A 131 -0.18 -4.16 10.74
CA THR A 131 0.51 -3.29 9.77
C THR A 131 0.97 -4.09 8.54
N LEU A 132 0.71 -3.53 7.35
CA LEU A 132 1.19 -4.03 6.07
C LEU A 132 2.10 -3.01 5.41
N LEU A 133 3.13 -3.50 4.72
CA LEU A 133 3.86 -2.74 3.71
C LEU A 133 3.19 -3.01 2.36
N GLY A 134 2.90 -1.94 1.60
CA GLY A 134 2.39 -1.99 0.24
C GLY A 134 3.41 -1.45 -0.75
N VAL A 135 3.49 -2.06 -1.93
CA VAL A 135 4.27 -1.56 -3.07
C VAL A 135 3.41 -1.54 -4.34
N MET A 136 3.39 -0.41 -5.03
CA MET A 136 2.65 -0.26 -6.28
C MET A 136 3.48 -0.74 -7.47
N ASN A 137 2.90 -1.67 -8.24
CA ASN A 137 3.36 -2.14 -9.55
C ASN A 137 2.31 -1.75 -10.60
N GLY A 138 2.69 -1.70 -11.87
CA GLY A 138 1.77 -1.45 -12.96
C GLY A 138 2.38 -0.61 -14.09
N LYS A 139 1.54 -0.27 -15.07
CA LYS A 139 1.91 0.71 -16.09
C LYS A 139 1.80 2.11 -15.48
N GLU A 140 2.76 2.97 -15.78
CA GLU A 140 2.75 4.38 -15.39
C GLU A 140 2.77 4.66 -13.87
N VAL A 141 3.02 3.64 -13.02
CA VAL A 141 3.16 3.84 -11.57
C VAL A 141 4.57 4.27 -11.17
N LEU A 142 5.58 3.94 -11.99
CA LEU A 142 6.98 4.23 -11.68
C LEU A 142 7.29 5.72 -11.82
N ASP A 143 8.07 6.25 -10.89
CA ASP A 143 8.57 7.63 -10.91
C ASP A 143 10.10 7.65 -10.98
N ASP A 144 10.62 8.02 -12.15
CA ASP A 144 12.04 7.88 -12.48
C ASP A 144 12.56 6.45 -12.24
N GLY A 145 11.78 5.46 -12.70
CA GLY A 145 12.09 4.02 -12.55
C GLY A 145 11.85 3.44 -11.15
N ARG A 146 11.42 4.25 -10.18
CA ARG A 146 11.23 3.84 -8.78
C ARG A 146 9.77 3.48 -8.48
N HIS A 147 9.55 2.49 -7.63
CA HIS A 147 8.22 2.09 -7.17
C HIS A 147 7.73 3.01 -6.04
N PHE A 148 6.41 3.09 -5.87
CA PHE A 148 5.80 3.75 -4.71
C PHE A 148 5.57 2.75 -3.58
N TYR A 149 5.90 3.16 -2.36
CA TYR A 149 5.68 2.39 -1.14
C TYR A 149 4.78 3.12 -0.17
N PHE A 150 3.94 2.37 0.53
CA PHE A 150 3.04 2.89 1.53
C PHE A 150 2.82 1.87 2.65
N LEU A 151 2.28 2.33 3.77
CA LEU A 151 1.86 1.52 4.90
C LEU A 151 0.34 1.49 4.96
N LEU A 152 -0.17 0.37 5.44
CA LEU A 152 -1.55 0.22 5.88
C LEU A 152 -1.54 -0.20 7.34
N GLU A 153 -2.23 0.54 8.18
CA GLU A 153 -2.46 0.22 9.60
C GLU A 153 -3.93 -0.11 9.81
N ARG A 154 -4.21 -1.24 10.46
CA ARG A 154 -5.57 -1.71 10.73
C ARG A 154 -6.31 -0.70 11.62
N GLU A 155 -7.59 -0.49 11.33
CA GLU A 155 -8.51 0.33 12.16
C GLU A 155 -9.22 -0.47 13.25
#